data_AF-A0A936WAV6-F1
#
_entry.id   AF-A0A936WAV6-F1
#
_cell.length_a   1.000
_cell.length_b   1.000
_cell.length_c   1.000
_cell.angle_alpha   90.00
_cell.angle_beta   90.00
_cell.angle_gamma   90.00
#
_symmetry.space_group_name_H-M   'P 1'
#
loop_
_entity.id
_entity.type
_entity.pdbx_description
1 polymer ?
#
loop_
_entity_poly.entity_id
_entity_poly.type
_entity_poly.pdbx_seq_one_letter_code
_entity_poly.pdbx_strand_id
1 'polypeptide(L)'
;MSRTVDKKLPPLNQRFVDAMERLGLSGYALSKALGTSEAVISHIRNGKNPPNILLVQDLLNKYEELDPDWLLSGRGKMFRRPNAMGLADALPVSREGGISVQALDERLERMERLMQRSVEAQMERNVLVDEAVSDLEKQVGRLEKSVDTLKKDRRKSA
;
A
#
# COMPACT_ATOMS: atom_id res chain seq x y z
N MET A 1 13.71 -23.55 18.18
CA MET A 1 15.11 -23.13 17.97
C MET A 1 15.24 -22.49 16.60
N SER A 2 15.42 -21.17 16.53
CA SER A 2 16.14 -20.50 15.44
C SER A 2 16.54 -19.12 15.95
N ARG A 3 17.65 -19.10 16.68
CA ARG A 3 18.43 -17.88 16.93
C ARG A 3 19.28 -17.69 15.68
N THR A 4 18.82 -16.90 14.73
CA THR A 4 19.67 -16.43 13.64
C THR A 4 20.62 -15.39 14.23
N VAL A 5 21.90 -15.77 14.24
CA VAL A 5 23.06 -14.92 14.48
C VAL A 5 22.88 -13.60 13.71
N ASP A 6 23.18 -12.47 14.35
CA ASP A 6 23.19 -11.13 13.75
C ASP A 6 24.19 -11.07 12.59
N LYS A 7 23.79 -11.60 11.44
CA LYS A 7 24.60 -11.56 10.22
C LYS A 7 24.46 -10.17 9.64
N LYS A 8 25.51 -9.37 9.80
CA LYS A 8 25.58 -8.01 9.23
C LYS A 8 25.40 -8.08 7.71
N LEU A 9 24.26 -7.59 7.22
CA LEU A 9 23.96 -7.52 5.80
C LEU A 9 24.85 -6.49 5.09
N PRO A 10 25.16 -6.69 3.80
CA PRO A 10 25.75 -5.63 2.98
C PRO A 10 24.88 -4.36 3.02
N PRO A 11 25.47 -3.15 2.99
CA PRO A 11 24.72 -1.91 3.20
C PRO A 11 23.53 -1.71 2.25
N LEU A 12 23.68 -2.03 0.96
CA LEU A 12 22.61 -1.91 -0.02
C LEU A 12 21.49 -2.94 0.23
N ASN A 13 21.84 -4.18 0.58
CA ASN A 13 20.87 -5.22 0.94
C ASN A 13 20.04 -4.78 2.14
N GLN A 14 20.71 -4.26 3.18
CA GLN A 14 20.03 -3.77 4.38
C GLN A 14 19.01 -2.70 4.00
N ARG A 15 19.42 -1.66 3.26
CA ARG A 15 18.51 -0.57 2.89
C ARG A 15 17.38 -1.01 1.96
N PHE A 16 17.63 -1.96 1.07
CA PHE A 16 16.58 -2.54 0.22
C PHE A 16 15.52 -3.28 1.06
N VAL A 17 15.96 -4.06 2.05
CA VAL A 17 15.07 -4.77 2.99
C VAL A 17 14.34 -3.77 3.89
N ASP A 18 15.03 -2.77 4.42
CA ASP A 18 14.44 -1.72 5.26
C ASP A 18 13.35 -0.94 4.49
N ALA A 19 13.59 -0.61 3.22
CA ALA A 19 12.60 0.03 2.36
C ALA A 19 11.36 -0.85 2.18
N MET A 20 11.55 -2.13 1.84
CA MET A 20 10.46 -3.11 1.72
C MET A 20 9.63 -3.19 3.02
N GLU A 21 10.28 -3.29 4.18
CA GLU A 21 9.61 -3.38 5.47
C GLU A 21 8.87 -2.10 5.85
N ARG A 22 9.43 -0.92 5.55
CA ARG A 22 8.78 0.37 5.83
C ARG A 22 7.63 0.70 4.87
N LEU A 23 7.65 0.15 3.66
CA LEU A 23 6.51 0.15 2.75
C LEU A 23 5.43 -0.87 3.16
N GLY A 24 5.66 -1.68 4.21
CA GLY A 24 4.71 -2.68 4.68
C GLY A 24 4.58 -3.91 3.77
N LEU A 25 5.59 -4.17 2.93
CA LEU A 25 5.53 -5.21 1.92
C LEU A 25 6.13 -6.52 2.43
N SER A 26 5.41 -7.62 2.20
CA SER A 26 6.00 -8.96 2.32
C SER A 26 6.95 -9.23 1.17
N GLY A 27 7.81 -10.25 1.31
CA GLY A 27 8.72 -10.65 0.23
C GLY A 27 7.97 -11.09 -1.04
N TYR A 28 6.82 -11.75 -0.87
CA TYR A 28 5.91 -12.11 -1.94
C TYR A 28 5.27 -10.89 -2.62
N ALA A 29 4.75 -9.96 -1.82
CA ALA A 29 4.12 -8.75 -2.34
C ALA A 29 5.12 -7.92 -3.17
N LEU A 30 6.35 -7.78 -2.65
CA LEU A 30 7.41 -7.08 -3.37
C LEU A 30 7.83 -7.83 -4.64
N SER A 31 7.94 -9.15 -4.60
CA SER A 31 8.33 -9.93 -5.78
C SER A 31 7.31 -9.79 -6.91
N LYS A 32 6.01 -9.83 -6.58
CA LYS A 32 4.93 -9.53 -7.53
C LYS A 32 4.97 -8.09 -8.02
N ALA A 33 5.23 -7.14 -7.12
CA ALA A 33 5.25 -5.74 -7.46
C ALA A 33 6.40 -5.37 -8.42
N LEU A 34 7.56 -5.99 -8.28
CA LEU A 34 8.76 -5.72 -9.07
C LEU A 34 9.02 -6.76 -10.17
N GLY A 35 8.06 -7.66 -10.45
CA GLY A 35 8.22 -8.66 -11.50
C GLY A 35 9.38 -9.64 -11.31
N THR A 36 9.73 -9.95 -10.06
CA THR A 36 10.82 -10.89 -9.71
C THR A 36 10.31 -12.10 -8.93
N SER A 37 11.18 -13.07 -8.64
CA SER A 37 10.83 -14.24 -7.84
C SER A 37 11.05 -14.02 -6.34
N GLU A 38 10.26 -14.70 -5.51
CA GLU A 38 10.46 -14.70 -4.05
C GLU A 38 11.85 -15.19 -3.64
N ALA A 39 12.42 -16.14 -4.41
CA ALA A 39 13.76 -16.64 -4.19
C ALA A 39 14.82 -15.53 -4.31
N VAL A 40 14.67 -14.62 -5.27
CA VAL A 40 15.55 -13.45 -5.43
C VAL A 40 15.45 -12.54 -4.21
N ILE A 41 14.23 -12.19 -3.78
CA ILE A 41 14.01 -11.35 -2.59
C ILE A 41 14.58 -12.01 -1.33
N SER A 42 14.40 -13.33 -1.18
CA SER A 42 14.97 -14.10 -0.07
C SER A 42 16.51 -14.11 -0.08
N HIS A 43 17.13 -14.26 -1.25
CA HIS A 43 18.60 -14.19 -1.37
C HIS A 43 19.14 -12.81 -1.01
N ILE A 44 18.43 -11.74 -1.38
CA ILE A 44 18.77 -10.37 -0.98
C ILE A 44 18.66 -10.21 0.54
N ARG A 45 17.55 -10.68 1.13
CA ARG A 45 17.31 -10.62 2.58
C ARG A 45 18.35 -11.37 3.40
N ASN A 46 18.91 -12.45 2.86
CA ASN A 46 19.94 -13.25 3.52
C ASN A 46 21.38 -12.79 3.20
N GLY A 47 21.52 -11.72 2.41
CA GLY A 47 22.81 -11.18 1.99
C GLY A 47 23.60 -12.11 1.08
N LYS A 48 22.94 -13.07 0.41
CA LYS A 48 23.60 -13.95 -0.55
C LYS A 48 23.93 -13.18 -1.83
N ASN A 49 22.99 -12.34 -2.28
CA ASN A 49 23.11 -11.53 -3.50
C ASN A 49 22.70 -10.08 -3.21
N PRO A 50 23.35 -9.06 -3.78
CA PRO A 50 22.81 -7.71 -3.77
C PRO A 50 21.56 -7.60 -4.66
N PRO A 51 20.66 -6.63 -4.40
CA PRO A 51 19.62 -6.30 -5.37
C PRO A 51 20.30 -5.83 -6.67
N ASN A 52 19.87 -6.37 -7.81
CA ASN A 52 20.40 -5.94 -9.10
C ASN A 52 19.89 -4.52 -9.45
N ILE A 53 20.56 -3.85 -10.38
CA ILE A 53 20.24 -2.45 -10.73
C ILE A 53 18.80 -2.30 -11.26
N LEU A 54 18.28 -3.26 -12.02
CA LEU A 54 16.92 -3.22 -12.53
C LEU A 54 15.90 -3.27 -11.39
N LEU A 55 16.12 -4.13 -10.39
CA LEU A 55 15.27 -4.25 -9.22
C LEU A 55 15.29 -2.98 -8.36
N VAL A 56 16.45 -2.32 -8.27
CA VAL A 56 16.57 -1.02 -7.60
C VAL A 56 15.83 0.08 -8.37
N GLN A 57 15.94 0.11 -9.70
CA GLN A 57 15.20 1.04 -10.56
C GLN A 57 13.69 0.81 -10.45
N ASP A 58 13.23 -0.44 -10.55
CA ASP A 58 11.83 -0.80 -10.43
C ASP A 58 11.26 -0.40 -9.06
N LEU A 59 12.03 -0.60 -7.99
CA LEU A 59 11.65 -0.15 -6.65
C LEU A 59 11.47 1.37 -6.59
N LEU A 60 12.45 2.13 -7.08
CA LEU A 60 12.42 3.61 -7.04
C LEU A 60 11.34 4.20 -7.96
N ASN A 61 11.06 3.56 -9.09
CA ASN A 61 10.01 3.97 -10.01
C ASN A 61 8.62 3.68 -9.45
N LYS A 62 8.47 2.57 -8.72
CA LYS A 62 7.19 2.16 -8.17
C LYS A 62 6.82 2.89 -6.88
N TYR A 63 7.82 3.23 -6.08
CA TYR A 63 7.67 3.93 -4.79
C TYR A 63 8.43 5.25 -4.85
N GLU A 64 7.84 6.23 -5.53
CA GLU A 64 8.42 7.56 -5.77
C GLU A 64 8.66 8.35 -4.48
N GLU A 65 8.03 7.97 -3.38
CA GLU A 65 8.30 8.50 -2.05
C GLU A 65 9.67 8.08 -1.51
N LEU A 66 10.29 7.03 -2.05
CA LEU A 66 11.60 6.55 -1.62
C LEU A 66 12.72 7.44 -2.18
N ASP A 67 13.69 7.77 -1.33
CA ASP A 67 14.82 8.61 -1.71
C ASP A 67 15.95 7.77 -2.33
N PRO A 68 16.37 8.06 -3.59
CA PRO A 68 17.43 7.33 -4.27
C PRO A 68 18.80 7.48 -3.59
N ASP A 69 19.11 8.67 -3.04
CA ASP A 69 20.38 8.94 -2.37
C ASP A 69 20.51 8.13 -1.09
N TRP A 70 19.41 8.01 -0.34
CA TRP A 70 19.35 7.12 0.81
C TRP A 70 19.50 5.66 0.38
N LEU A 71 18.75 5.19 -0.61
CA LEU A 71 18.81 3.78 -1.01
C LEU A 71 20.19 3.38 -1.53
N LEU A 72 20.80 4.21 -2.38
CA LEU A 72 22.07 3.89 -3.05
C LEU A 72 23.29 4.20 -2.18
N SER A 73 23.29 5.34 -1.48
CA SER A 73 24.46 5.85 -0.77
C SER A 73 24.32 5.84 0.75
N GLY A 74 23.10 5.61 1.28
CA GLY A 74 22.82 5.69 2.71
C GLY A 74 22.83 7.11 3.27
N ARG A 75 22.78 8.13 2.41
CA ARG A 75 22.75 9.54 2.82
C ARG A 75 21.32 10.04 2.91
N GLY A 76 21.04 10.95 3.84
CA GLY A 76 19.71 11.55 3.95
C GLY A 76 18.68 10.64 4.62
N LYS A 77 17.40 10.85 4.30
CA LYS A 77 16.26 10.12 4.88
C LYS A 77 15.73 9.10 3.88
N MET A 78 15.18 7.99 4.37
CA MET A 78 14.61 6.92 3.54
C MET A 78 13.53 7.42 2.59
N PHE A 79 12.62 8.23 3.10
CA PHE A 79 11.56 8.82 2.31
C PHE A 79 11.88 10.28 2.02
N ARG A 80 11.61 10.69 0.78
CA ARG A 80 11.56 12.08 0.40
C ARG A 80 10.55 12.77 1.33
N ARG A 81 10.87 13.99 1.77
CA ARG A 81 9.82 14.82 2.35
C ARG A 81 8.71 14.92 1.31
N PRO A 82 7.42 14.89 1.68
CA PRO A 82 6.33 15.15 0.76
C PRO A 82 6.56 16.54 0.17
N ASN A 83 7.23 16.53 -0.97
CA ASN A 83 7.39 17.71 -1.76
C ASN A 83 6.01 17.86 -2.37
N ALA A 84 5.37 19.00 -2.15
CA ALA A 84 4.14 19.39 -2.83
C ALA A 84 4.40 19.63 -4.34
N MET A 85 5.16 18.72 -4.97
CA MET A 85 5.93 18.86 -6.20
C MET A 85 5.68 17.67 -7.13
N GLY A 86 4.54 16.98 -6.98
CA GLY A 86 3.93 16.15 -8.02
C GLY A 86 2.92 16.90 -8.90
N LEU A 87 2.69 18.19 -8.61
CA LEU A 87 1.87 19.11 -9.41
C LEU A 87 2.73 20.19 -10.12
N ALA A 88 4.04 20.18 -9.93
CA ALA A 88 4.94 21.26 -10.36
C ALA A 88 5.53 21.07 -11.76
N ASP A 89 5.56 19.85 -12.30
CA ASP A 89 6.08 19.61 -13.66
C ASP A 89 5.10 20.02 -14.79
N ALA A 90 3.87 20.40 -14.44
CA ALA A 90 2.88 20.86 -15.42
C ALA A 90 2.82 22.40 -15.58
N LEU A 91 3.61 23.18 -14.83
CA LEU A 91 3.56 24.64 -14.90
C LEU A 91 4.96 25.24 -15.10
N PRO A 92 5.14 26.18 -16.06
CA PRO A 92 6.41 26.87 -16.21
C PRO A 92 6.68 27.68 -14.94
N VAL A 93 7.70 27.29 -14.20
CA VAL A 93 8.16 28.03 -13.01
C VAL A 93 8.87 29.29 -13.48
N SER A 94 8.17 30.42 -13.48
CA SER A 94 8.82 31.72 -13.31
C SER A 94 9.23 31.83 -11.85
N ARG A 95 10.54 31.90 -11.61
CA ARG A 95 11.13 32.18 -10.30
C ARG A 95 10.78 33.61 -9.86
N GLU A 96 10.68 33.73 -8.52
CA GLU A 96 10.62 34.94 -7.69
C GLU A 96 9.22 35.52 -7.38
N GLY A 97 8.89 35.54 -6.08
CA GLY A 97 7.67 36.13 -5.53
C GLY A 97 7.02 35.20 -4.49
N GLY A 98 6.93 35.64 -3.23
CA GLY A 98 6.35 34.88 -2.13
C GLY A 98 4.96 34.32 -2.45
N ILE A 99 4.63 33.16 -1.87
CA ILE A 99 3.33 32.50 -2.06
C ILE A 99 2.23 33.45 -1.60
N SER A 100 1.37 33.91 -2.52
CA SER A 100 0.21 34.74 -2.20
C SER A 100 -0.80 33.93 -1.39
N VAL A 101 -1.31 34.49 -0.29
CA VAL A 101 -2.34 33.88 0.58
C VAL A 101 -3.59 33.49 -0.22
N GLN A 102 -3.94 34.27 -1.25
CA GLN A 102 -5.07 33.98 -2.15
C GLN A 102 -4.87 32.67 -2.92
N ALA A 103 -3.64 32.37 -3.35
CA ALA A 103 -3.32 31.13 -4.05
C ALA A 103 -3.38 29.90 -3.12
N LEU A 104 -3.15 30.10 -1.80
CA LEU A 104 -3.31 29.06 -0.79
C LEU A 104 -4.79 28.80 -0.50
N ASP A 105 -5.61 29.84 -0.38
CA ASP A 105 -7.05 29.71 -0.15
C ASP A 105 -7.73 28.97 -1.31
N GLU A 106 -7.45 29.34 -2.55
CA GLU A 106 -7.97 28.63 -3.71
C GLU A 106 -7.54 27.15 -3.76
N ARG A 107 -6.32 26.86 -3.31
CA ARG A 107 -5.81 25.50 -3.25
C ARG A 107 -6.51 24.70 -2.15
N LEU A 108 -6.75 25.30 -0.99
CA LEU A 108 -7.49 24.68 0.11
C LEU A 108 -8.92 24.36 -0.31
N GLU A 109 -9.62 25.28 -0.96
CA GLU A 109 -10.98 25.03 -1.46
C GLU A 109 -11.02 23.91 -2.50
N ARG A 110 -10.02 23.84 -3.40
CA ARG A 110 -9.92 22.73 -4.37
C ARG A 110 -9.71 21.39 -3.66
N MET A 111 -8.85 21.35 -2.63
CA MET A 111 -8.63 20.15 -1.84
C MET A 111 -9.88 19.73 -1.06
N GLU A 112 -10.59 20.68 -0.46
CA GLU A 112 -11.83 20.42 0.28
C GLU A 112 -12.90 19.80 -0.61
N ARG A 113 -13.12 20.35 -1.81
CA ARG A 113 -14.05 19.78 -2.79
C ARG A 113 -13.71 18.34 -3.17
N LEU A 114 -12.42 18.03 -3.33
CA LEU A 114 -11.98 16.67 -3.64
C LEU A 114 -12.19 15.71 -2.47
N MET A 115 -11.86 16.15 -1.25
CA MET A 115 -12.10 15.36 -0.04
C MET A 115 -13.60 15.08 0.13
N GLN A 116 -14.44 16.09 -0.05
CA GLN A 116 -15.89 15.95 0.08
C GLN A 116 -16.45 14.92 -0.92
N ARG A 117 -16.07 15.03 -2.20
CA ARG A 117 -16.47 14.05 -3.23
C ARG A 117 -15.97 12.64 -2.92
N SER A 118 -14.77 12.51 -2.37
CA SER A 118 -14.22 11.22 -1.95
C SER A 118 -15.03 10.60 -0.82
N VAL A 119 -15.40 11.40 0.19
CA VAL A 119 -16.19 10.94 1.34
C VAL A 119 -17.60 10.52 0.89
N GLU A 120 -18.25 11.31 0.04
CA GLU A 120 -19.57 10.99 -0.52
C GLU A 120 -19.56 9.66 -1.28
N ALA A 121 -18.61 9.47 -2.19
CA ALA A 121 -18.47 8.22 -2.93
C ALA A 121 -18.16 7.01 -2.02
N GLN A 122 -17.52 7.23 -0.87
CA GLN A 122 -17.29 6.20 0.14
C GLN A 122 -18.57 5.89 0.93
N MET A 123 -19.36 6.90 1.28
CA MET A 123 -20.64 6.73 1.95
C MET A 123 -21.64 5.96 1.07
N GLU A 124 -21.77 6.33 -0.21
CA GLU A 124 -22.62 5.61 -1.15
C GLU A 124 -22.24 4.13 -1.24
N ARG A 125 -20.94 3.84 -1.29
CA ARG A 125 -20.42 2.46 -1.30
C ARG A 125 -20.77 1.72 -0.02
N ASN A 126 -20.62 2.36 1.15
CA ASN A 126 -20.93 1.73 2.43
C ASN A 126 -22.42 1.40 2.56
N VAL A 127 -23.31 2.29 2.08
CA VAL A 127 -24.76 2.03 2.06
C VAL A 127 -25.08 0.77 1.24
N LEU A 128 -24.50 0.65 0.03
CA LEU A 128 -24.70 -0.54 -0.80
C LEU A 128 -24.15 -1.82 -0.15
N VAL A 129 -23.05 -1.71 0.59
CA VAL A 129 -22.50 -2.84 1.36
C VAL A 129 -23.45 -3.24 2.49
N ASP A 130 -23.99 -2.28 3.23
CA ASP A 130 -24.93 -2.54 4.33
C ASP A 130 -26.22 -3.20 3.82
N GLU A 131 -26.75 -2.76 2.67
CA GLU A 131 -27.89 -3.41 2.02
C GLU A 131 -27.59 -4.85 1.62
N ALA A 132 -26.44 -5.09 0.99
CA ALA A 132 -26.03 -6.43 0.59
C ALA A 132 -25.83 -7.37 1.80
N VAL A 133 -25.26 -6.86 2.90
CA VAL A 133 -25.12 -7.59 4.15
C VAL A 133 -26.48 -7.96 4.72
N SER A 134 -27.43 -7.02 4.78
CA SER A 134 -28.79 -7.28 5.28
C SER A 134 -29.50 -8.38 4.48
N ASP A 135 -29.36 -8.39 3.16
CA ASP A 135 -29.98 -9.41 2.31
C ASP A 135 -29.36 -10.80 2.48
N LEU A 136 -28.04 -10.87 2.67
CA LEU A 136 -27.35 -12.10 3.02
C LEU A 136 -27.82 -12.65 4.37
N GLU A 137 -27.98 -11.81 5.39
CA GLU A 137 -28.50 -12.22 6.70
C GLU A 137 -29.90 -12.84 6.59
N LYS A 138 -30.79 -12.24 5.78
CA LYS A 138 -32.12 -12.81 5.50
C LYS A 138 -32.05 -14.15 4.79
N GLN A 139 -31.11 -14.32 3.85
CA GLN A 139 -30.90 -15.61 3.17
C GLN A 139 -30.40 -16.69 4.15
N VAL A 140 -29.41 -16.37 4.98
CA VAL A 140 -28.90 -17.28 6.02
C VAL A 140 -30.03 -17.71 6.94
N GLY A 141 -30.83 -16.78 7.47
CA GLY A 141 -31.95 -17.11 8.35
C GLY A 141 -33.03 -17.98 7.70
N ARG A 142 -33.26 -17.85 6.37
CA ARG A 142 -34.16 -18.76 5.63
C ARG A 142 -33.57 -20.15 5.50
N LEU A 143 -32.27 -20.26 5.22
CA LEU A 143 -31.57 -21.54 5.11
C LEU A 143 -31.53 -22.28 6.44
N GLU A 144 -31.27 -21.58 7.55
CA GLU A 144 -31.28 -22.16 8.89
C GLU A 144 -32.65 -22.79 9.23
N LYS A 145 -33.74 -22.07 8.96
CA LYS A 145 -35.11 -22.60 9.13
C LYS A 145 -35.35 -23.86 8.31
N SER A 146 -34.93 -23.86 7.04
CA SER A 146 -35.06 -25.03 6.14
C SER A 146 -34.22 -26.22 6.62
N VAL A 147 -33.02 -25.98 7.13
CA VAL A 147 -32.17 -27.03 7.71
C VAL A 147 -32.82 -27.62 8.96
N ASP A 148 -33.42 -26.80 9.82
CA ASP A 148 -34.09 -27.25 11.04
C ASP A 148 -35.35 -28.06 10.75
N THR A 149 -36.16 -27.68 9.74
CA THR A 149 -37.30 -28.49 9.30
C THR A 149 -36.85 -29.85 8.78
N LEU A 150 -35.81 -29.89 7.94
CA LEU A 150 -35.28 -31.15 7.40
C LEU A 150 -34.71 -32.05 8.50
N LYS A 151 -34.02 -31.48 9.50
CA LYS A 151 -33.54 -32.23 10.67
C LYS A 151 -34.69 -32.81 11.50
N LYS A 152 -35.79 -32.07 11.65
CA LYS A 152 -36.97 -32.49 12.42
C LYS A 152 -37.73 -33.62 11.71
N ASP A 153 -37.89 -33.54 10.41
CA ASP A 153 -38.56 -34.59 9.62
C ASP A 153 -37.74 -35.88 9.60
N ARG A 154 -36.41 -35.78 9.47
CA ARG A 154 -35.52 -36.95 9.55
C ARG A 154 -35.58 -37.67 10.90
N ARG A 155 -35.85 -36.96 12.00
CA ARG A 155 -36.02 -37.55 13.34
C ARG A 155 -37.39 -38.21 13.55
N LYS A 156 -38.40 -37.90 12.74
CA LYS A 156 -39.74 -38.50 12.82
C LYS A 156 -39.88 -39.75 11.95
N SER A 157 -39.06 -39.88 10.93
CA SER A 157 -39.05 -41.04 10.01
C SER A 157 -38.08 -42.15 10.43
N ALA A 158 -37.46 -42.04 11.60
CA ALA A 158 -36.56 -43.02 12.21
C ALA A 158 -37.16 -43.51 13.54
#